data_AF-A0A7H5EY15-F1
#
_entry.id   AF-A0A7H5EY15-F1
#
_cell.length_a   1.000
_cell.length_b   1.000
_cell.length_c   1.000
_cell.angle_alpha   90.00
_cell.angle_beta   90.00
_cell.angle_gamma   90.00
#
_symmetry.space_group_name_H-M   'P 1'
#
loop_
_entity.id
_entity.type
_entity.pdbx_description
1 polymer ?
#
loop_
_entity_poly.entity_id
_entity_poly.type
_entity_poly.pdbx_seq_one_letter_code
_entity_poly.pdbx_strand_id
1 'polypeptide(L)'
;MLHRIPSATTVHCASTLSIVGYVSLFLLFSVILSSCGSPLREVTHYYLDEAGKRRDVGDVKETYYVDRKTGSREGPYRRYGQNRMLIEEGQYERGIKIGSWKRWETTDAVWIYKDHDRSGPDSAGIPPTFLRYPMHLAETLDPLPGGVMQLRGVFSANCSLQSAIITQGVHPALDSITLQRFVRYARLREKYGQSIPECTEAGDTLITLQFVGG
;
A
#
# COMPACT_ATOMS: atom_id res chain seq x y z
N MET A 1 0.83 25.54 10.97
CA MET A 1 -0.57 25.82 10.59
C MET A 1 -0.68 25.59 9.09
N LEU A 2 -1.36 24.54 8.65
CA LEU A 2 -1.42 24.16 7.23
C LEU A 2 -2.62 24.86 6.56
N HIS A 3 -2.36 25.61 5.49
CA HIS A 3 -3.40 26.32 4.74
C HIS A 3 -4.06 25.41 3.69
N ARG A 4 -5.38 25.52 3.60
CA ARG A 4 -6.30 24.70 2.79
C ARG A 4 -6.68 25.46 1.53
N ILE A 5 -6.43 24.89 0.35
CA ILE A 5 -6.93 25.45 -0.92
C ILE A 5 -7.60 24.33 -1.72
N PRO A 6 -8.93 24.34 -1.89
CA PRO A 6 -9.60 23.41 -2.78
C PRO A 6 -9.42 23.85 -4.24
N SER A 7 -8.92 22.97 -5.10
CA SER A 7 -9.04 23.13 -6.55
C SER A 7 -10.17 22.24 -7.07
N ALA A 8 -11.30 22.85 -7.43
CA ALA A 8 -12.38 22.17 -8.14
C ALA A 8 -12.21 22.43 -9.64
N THR A 9 -12.03 21.37 -10.43
CA THR A 9 -12.12 21.47 -11.89
C THR A 9 -13.60 21.42 -12.29
N THR A 10 -14.18 22.58 -12.57
CA THR A 10 -15.51 22.71 -13.19
C THR A 10 -15.37 22.55 -14.70
N VAL A 11 -15.98 21.51 -15.26
CA VAL A 11 -16.16 21.36 -16.70
C VAL A 11 -17.37 22.21 -17.11
N HIS A 12 -17.13 23.34 -17.79
CA HIS A 12 -18.19 24.15 -18.39
C HIS A 12 -18.49 23.63 -19.81
N CYS A 13 -19.69 23.08 -20.02
CA CYS A 13 -20.23 22.87 -21.36
C CYS A 13 -20.97 24.14 -21.80
N ALA A 14 -20.41 24.84 -22.79
CA ALA A 14 -21.06 25.94 -23.47
C ALA A 14 -21.96 25.39 -24.59
N SER A 15 -23.23 25.80 -24.60
CA SER A 15 -24.22 25.47 -25.62
C SER A 15 -24.43 26.68 -26.54
N THR A 16 -24.19 26.52 -27.84
CA THR A 16 -24.73 27.40 -28.87
C THR A 16 -25.53 26.56 -29.87
N LEU A 17 -26.85 26.76 -29.87
CA LEU A 17 -27.75 26.20 -30.87
C LEU A 17 -27.77 27.11 -32.12
N SER A 18 -27.74 26.50 -33.29
CA SER A 18 -28.41 27.05 -34.48
C SER A 18 -29.19 25.94 -35.18
N ILE A 19 -30.45 26.27 -35.45
CA ILE A 19 -31.57 25.41 -35.82
C ILE A 19 -31.69 25.43 -37.34
N VAL A 20 -31.58 24.28 -38.04
CA VAL A 20 -32.43 23.91 -39.19
C VAL A 20 -32.30 22.38 -39.42
N GLY A 21 -33.40 21.63 -39.42
CA GLY A 21 -33.40 20.22 -39.84
C GLY A 21 -34.38 19.31 -39.09
N TYR A 22 -35.66 19.64 -39.11
CA TYR A 22 -36.74 18.77 -38.63
C TYR A 22 -36.80 17.50 -39.50
N VAL A 23 -36.79 16.33 -38.85
CA VAL A 23 -37.13 14.95 -39.29
C VAL A 23 -36.13 13.88 -38.80
N SER A 24 -34.95 14.26 -38.30
CA SER A 24 -34.03 13.35 -37.57
C SER A 24 -34.05 13.56 -36.04
N LEU A 25 -35.19 13.94 -35.47
CA LEU A 25 -35.26 14.54 -34.12
C LEU A 25 -35.77 13.61 -33.01
N PHE A 26 -36.32 12.44 -33.32
CA PHE A 26 -36.82 11.52 -32.27
C PHE A 26 -35.80 10.48 -31.77
N LEU A 27 -34.77 10.16 -32.56
CA LEU A 27 -33.69 9.24 -32.13
C LEU A 27 -32.46 9.95 -31.55
N LEU A 28 -32.33 11.27 -31.73
CA LEU A 28 -31.27 12.07 -31.12
C LEU A 28 -31.67 12.65 -29.75
N PHE A 29 -32.96 12.71 -29.41
CA PHE A 29 -33.43 13.21 -28.11
C PHE A 29 -33.31 12.19 -26.98
N SER A 30 -33.32 10.89 -27.30
CA SER A 30 -33.13 9.82 -26.30
C SER A 30 -31.68 9.69 -25.83
N VAL A 31 -30.70 10.19 -26.59
CA VAL A 31 -29.27 10.11 -26.22
C VAL A 31 -28.84 11.25 -25.29
N ILE A 32 -29.62 12.34 -25.20
CA ILE A 32 -29.25 13.54 -24.42
C ILE A 32 -29.71 13.46 -22.96
N LEU A 33 -30.66 12.57 -22.61
CA LEU A 33 -31.16 12.45 -21.22
C LEU A 33 -30.40 11.42 -20.35
N SER A 34 -29.41 10.71 -20.90
CA SER A 34 -28.65 9.69 -20.16
C SER A 34 -27.31 10.16 -19.60
N SER A 35 -26.99 11.46 -19.68
CA SER A 35 -25.91 12.04 -18.88
C SER A 35 -26.44 12.43 -17.50
N CYS A 36 -26.94 11.45 -16.76
CA CYS A 36 -27.19 11.60 -15.33
C CYS A 36 -25.83 11.79 -14.67
N GLY A 37 -25.43 13.05 -14.44
CA GLY A 37 -24.17 13.37 -13.78
C GLY A 37 -24.07 12.60 -12.47
N SER A 38 -22.98 11.87 -12.30
CA SER A 38 -22.77 11.06 -11.10
C SER A 38 -23.03 11.93 -9.85
N PRO A 39 -23.78 11.43 -8.85
CA PRO A 39 -24.03 12.20 -7.62
C PRO A 39 -22.74 12.49 -6.84
N LEU A 40 -21.66 11.78 -7.19
CA LEU A 40 -20.34 11.92 -6.61
C LEU A 40 -19.47 12.91 -7.37
N ARG A 41 -18.69 13.70 -6.63
CA ARG A 41 -17.64 14.58 -7.14
C ARG A 41 -16.29 14.09 -6.61
N GLU A 42 -15.36 13.79 -7.50
CA GLU A 42 -13.96 13.55 -7.11
C GLU A 42 -13.32 14.85 -6.59
N VAL A 43 -12.62 14.75 -5.48
CA VAL A 43 -11.86 15.84 -4.86
C VAL A 43 -10.44 15.35 -4.71
N THR A 44 -9.50 16.12 -5.26
CA THR A 44 -8.08 15.95 -5.01
C THR A 44 -7.58 17.13 -4.18
N HIS A 45 -6.91 16.82 -3.08
CA HIS A 45 -6.34 17.81 -2.17
C HIS A 45 -4.84 17.58 -2.03
N TYR A 46 -4.10 18.69 -2.04
CA TYR A 46 -2.64 18.73 -1.92
C TYR A 46 -2.30 19.41 -0.61
N TYR A 47 -1.40 18.82 0.18
CA TYR A 47 -0.86 19.46 1.38
C TYR A 47 0.44 20.17 1.01
N LEU A 48 0.45 21.49 1.18
CA LEU A 48 1.61 22.35 0.96
C LEU A 48 2.61 22.24 2.12
N ASP A 49 3.88 22.52 1.87
CA ASP A 49 4.89 22.63 2.92
C ASP A 49 4.74 23.91 3.77
N GLU A 50 5.57 24.04 4.81
CA GLU A 50 5.54 25.20 5.74
C GLU A 50 5.80 26.54 5.05
N ALA A 51 6.41 26.55 3.87
CA ALA A 51 6.63 27.73 3.04
C ALA A 51 5.46 28.04 2.10
N GLY A 52 4.39 27.24 2.12
CA GLY A 52 3.20 27.42 1.29
C GLY A 52 3.45 27.19 -0.20
N LYS A 53 4.57 26.58 -0.59
CA LYS A 53 4.95 26.38 -2.00
C LYS A 53 4.64 24.95 -2.43
N ARG A 54 3.94 24.79 -3.56
CA ARG A 54 3.82 23.48 -4.23
C ARG A 54 5.20 23.06 -4.73
N ARG A 55 5.66 21.89 -4.31
CA ARG A 55 6.79 21.24 -4.98
C ARG A 55 6.21 20.13 -5.83
N ASP A 56 6.45 20.18 -7.14
CA ASP A 56 6.10 19.10 -8.08
C ASP A 56 6.68 17.74 -7.63
N VAL A 57 7.65 17.76 -6.70
CA VAL A 57 8.23 16.62 -6.00
C VAL A 57 8.05 16.81 -4.49
N GLY A 58 7.11 16.07 -3.89
CA GLY A 58 6.99 15.95 -2.43
C GLY A 58 5.63 16.32 -1.84
N ASP A 59 4.71 16.88 -2.60
CA ASP A 59 3.37 17.20 -2.09
C ASP A 59 2.62 15.93 -1.66
N VAL A 60 2.16 15.88 -0.41
CA VAL A 60 1.22 14.86 0.03
C VAL A 60 -0.09 15.12 -0.71
N LYS A 61 -0.68 14.07 -1.29
CA LYS A 61 -1.92 14.16 -2.07
C LYS A 61 -2.94 13.20 -1.50
N GLU A 62 -4.17 13.65 -1.29
CA GLU A 62 -5.32 12.77 -1.08
C GLU A 62 -6.33 12.92 -2.22
N THR A 63 -6.95 11.81 -2.60
CA THR A 63 -8.02 11.73 -3.59
C THR A 63 -9.18 10.95 -2.97
N TYR A 64 -10.39 11.54 -3.03
CA TYR A 64 -11.61 10.96 -2.48
C TYR A 64 -12.83 11.48 -3.23
N TYR A 65 -13.99 10.85 -3.06
CA TYR A 65 -15.24 11.35 -3.63
C TYR A 65 -16.13 11.92 -2.53
N VAL A 66 -16.96 12.88 -2.89
CA VAL A 66 -17.99 13.45 -2.01
C VAL A 66 -19.35 13.40 -2.69
N ASP A 67 -20.39 13.09 -1.92
CA ASP A 67 -21.77 13.29 -2.36
C ASP A 67 -22.04 14.80 -2.51
N ARG A 68 -22.58 15.21 -3.65
CA ARG A 68 -22.80 16.65 -3.94
C ARG A 68 -23.89 17.29 -3.10
N LYS A 69 -24.84 16.51 -2.58
CA LYS A 69 -25.97 17.02 -1.79
C LYS A 69 -25.60 17.14 -0.31
N THR A 70 -24.92 16.14 0.23
CA THR A 70 -24.58 16.09 1.66
C THR A 70 -23.18 16.62 1.97
N GLY A 71 -22.27 16.60 0.98
CA GLY A 71 -20.86 16.91 1.17
C GLY A 71 -20.06 15.79 1.85
N SER A 72 -20.70 14.68 2.21
CA SER A 72 -20.07 13.55 2.87
C SER A 72 -19.14 12.78 1.93
N ARG A 73 -18.02 12.27 2.45
CA ARG A 73 -17.12 11.39 1.69
C ARG A 73 -17.83 10.09 1.33
N GLU A 74 -17.67 9.66 0.09
CA GLU A 74 -18.27 8.45 -0.46
C GLU A 74 -17.24 7.73 -1.33
N GLY A 75 -17.28 6.39 -1.38
CA GLY A 75 -16.47 5.59 -2.28
C GLY A 75 -14.96 5.61 -1.98
N PRO A 76 -14.12 5.37 -3.00
CA PRO A 76 -12.71 5.07 -2.79
C PRO A 76 -11.92 6.28 -2.30
N TYR A 77 -11.02 6.01 -1.35
CA TYR A 77 -10.06 6.95 -0.79
C TYR A 77 -8.63 6.49 -1.09
N ARG A 78 -7.77 7.43 -1.48
CA ARG A 78 -6.33 7.20 -1.60
C ARG A 78 -5.56 8.39 -1.05
N ARG A 79 -4.48 8.11 -0.32
CA ARG A 79 -3.50 9.09 0.13
C ARG A 79 -2.10 8.68 -0.28
N TYR A 80 -1.36 9.63 -0.82
CA TYR A 80 0.01 9.49 -1.27
C TYR A 80 0.91 10.37 -0.41
N GLY A 81 1.99 9.80 0.09
CA GLY A 81 3.01 10.51 0.85
C GLY A 81 3.99 11.24 -0.05
N GLN A 82 5.07 11.74 0.57
CA GLN A 82 6.20 12.31 -0.16
C GLN A 82 6.73 11.26 -1.17
N ASN A 83 7.09 11.70 -2.38
CA ASN A 83 7.51 10.86 -3.51
C ASN A 83 6.40 10.04 -4.20
N ARG A 84 5.13 10.43 -4.04
CA ARG A 84 3.97 9.79 -4.72
C ARG A 84 3.76 8.31 -4.36
N MET A 85 4.36 7.85 -3.26
CA MET A 85 4.11 6.51 -2.73
C MET A 85 2.73 6.48 -2.09
N LEU A 86 1.90 5.50 -2.44
CA LEU A 86 0.63 5.26 -1.75
C LEU A 86 0.94 4.96 -0.28
N ILE A 87 0.28 5.65 0.65
CA ILE A 87 0.45 5.46 2.11
C ILE A 87 -0.86 5.15 2.83
N GLU A 88 -2.01 5.32 2.18
CA GLU A 88 -3.29 4.91 2.73
C GLU A 88 -4.32 4.70 1.62
N GLU A 89 -5.16 3.67 1.74
CA GLU A 89 -6.25 3.39 0.81
C GLU A 89 -7.40 2.70 1.55
N GLY A 90 -8.63 2.98 1.13
CA GLY A 90 -9.83 2.32 1.64
C GLY A 90 -11.10 2.89 1.02
N GLN A 91 -12.24 2.71 1.71
CA GLN A 91 -13.57 3.11 1.24
C GLN A 91 -14.31 3.93 2.29
N TYR A 92 -15.05 4.92 1.83
CA TYR A 92 -16.01 5.68 2.63
C TYR A 92 -17.45 5.37 2.22
N GLU A 93 -18.36 5.38 3.19
CA GLU A 93 -19.80 5.44 2.96
C GLU A 93 -20.39 6.47 3.93
N ARG A 94 -21.07 7.48 3.40
CA ARG A 94 -21.71 8.58 4.14
C ARG A 94 -20.79 9.26 5.15
N GLY A 95 -19.51 9.42 4.79
CA GLY A 95 -18.49 10.05 5.62
C GLY A 95 -17.80 9.11 6.61
N ILE A 96 -18.20 7.83 6.67
CA ILE A 96 -17.66 6.82 7.59
C ILE A 96 -16.72 5.89 6.82
N LYS A 97 -15.56 5.54 7.42
CA LYS A 97 -14.67 4.52 6.85
C LYS A 97 -15.34 3.16 6.95
N ILE A 98 -15.41 2.43 5.84
CA ILE A 98 -15.98 1.08 5.77
C ILE A 98 -14.98 0.09 5.16
N GLY A 99 -15.20 -1.20 5.40
CA GLY A 99 -14.43 -2.31 4.86
C GLY A 99 -12.95 -2.29 5.21
N SER A 100 -12.16 -2.96 4.37
CA SER A 100 -10.71 -3.07 4.55
C SER A 100 -9.98 -1.80 4.14
N TRP A 101 -9.22 -1.25 5.09
CA TRP A 101 -8.29 -0.16 4.91
C TRP A 101 -6.86 -0.66 5.04
N LYS A 102 -5.94 -0.09 4.25
CA LYS A 102 -4.50 -0.30 4.43
C LYS A 102 -3.79 1.04 4.58
N ARG A 103 -2.83 1.11 5.50
CA ARG A 103 -2.00 2.29 5.77
C ARG A 103 -0.53 1.89 5.91
N TRP A 104 0.36 2.68 5.36
CA TRP A 104 1.80 2.50 5.53
C TRP A 104 2.25 3.00 6.90
N GLU A 105 2.91 2.15 7.67
CA GLU A 105 3.59 2.49 8.92
C GLU A 105 5.07 2.74 8.61
N THR A 106 5.48 4.00 8.75
CA THR A 106 6.82 4.45 8.33
C THR A 106 7.92 3.91 9.22
N THR A 107 7.65 3.77 10.53
CA THR A 107 8.65 3.34 11.51
C THR A 107 9.15 1.93 11.22
N ASP A 108 8.21 1.02 10.99
CA ASP A 108 8.50 -0.39 10.76
C ASP A 108 8.61 -0.72 9.27
N ALA A 109 8.24 0.22 8.39
CA ALA A 109 8.14 0.06 6.94
C ALA A 109 7.30 -1.17 6.57
N VAL A 110 6.07 -1.21 7.09
CA VAL A 110 5.06 -2.26 6.84
C VAL A 110 3.70 -1.66 6.52
N TRP A 111 2.84 -2.43 5.86
CA TRP A 111 1.43 -2.07 5.72
C TRP A 111 0.65 -2.54 6.95
N ILE A 112 -0.24 -1.70 7.45
CA ILE A 112 -1.20 -2.02 8.51
C ILE A 112 -2.59 -2.07 7.88
N TYR A 113 -3.31 -3.15 8.12
CA TYR A 113 -4.65 -3.41 7.61
C TYR A 113 -5.65 -3.35 8.75
N LYS A 114 -6.76 -2.66 8.53
CA LYS A 114 -7.87 -2.54 9.47
C LYS A 114 -9.17 -2.76 8.72
N ASP A 115 -9.97 -3.71 9.18
CA ASP A 115 -11.33 -3.87 8.69
C ASP A 115 -12.26 -3.03 9.56
N HIS A 116 -12.89 -2.01 8.97
CA HIS A 116 -13.81 -1.12 9.68
C HIS A 116 -15.21 -1.71 9.86
N ASP A 117 -15.53 -2.80 9.14
CA ASP A 117 -16.82 -3.49 9.28
C ASP A 117 -16.78 -4.58 10.35
N ARG A 118 -15.59 -4.92 10.86
CA ARG A 118 -15.38 -5.95 11.87
C ARG A 118 -14.66 -5.36 13.08
N SER A 119 -15.12 -5.71 14.27
CA SER A 119 -14.35 -5.45 15.49
C SER A 119 -13.15 -6.40 15.52
N GLY A 120 -11.94 -5.86 15.45
CA GLY A 120 -10.71 -6.64 15.54
C GLY A 120 -9.48 -5.74 15.66
N PRO A 121 -8.34 -6.30 16.07
CA PRO A 121 -7.09 -5.58 16.06
C PRO A 121 -6.65 -5.29 14.62
N ASP A 122 -5.88 -4.22 14.47
CA ASP A 122 -5.18 -3.95 13.22
C ASP A 122 -4.16 -5.08 12.95
N SER A 123 -3.96 -5.46 11.69
CA SER A 123 -3.04 -6.52 11.28
C SER A 123 -1.91 -5.97 10.42
N ALA A 124 -0.66 -6.38 10.65
CA ALA A 124 0.47 -5.96 9.83
C ALA A 124 0.70 -6.91 8.65
N GLY A 125 0.87 -6.37 7.44
CA GLY A 125 1.39 -7.11 6.28
C GLY A 125 2.90 -7.21 6.38
N ILE A 126 3.38 -8.32 6.94
CA ILE A 126 4.80 -8.61 7.10
C ILE A 126 5.17 -9.73 6.10
N PRO A 127 5.54 -9.38 4.86
CA PRO A 127 5.92 -10.38 3.89
C PRO A 127 7.26 -11.06 4.28
N PRO A 128 7.43 -12.36 4.00
CA PRO A 128 8.68 -13.08 4.25
C PRO A 128 9.74 -12.73 3.20
N THR A 129 10.23 -11.48 3.23
CA THR A 129 11.15 -10.92 2.22
C THR A 129 12.53 -11.58 2.20
N PHE A 130 12.89 -12.33 3.25
CA PHE A 130 14.12 -13.13 3.31
C PHE A 130 14.08 -14.34 2.38
N LEU A 131 12.90 -14.79 1.94
CA LEU A 131 12.76 -15.86 0.94
C LEU A 131 13.08 -15.40 -0.49
N ARG A 132 13.35 -14.11 -0.69
CA ARG A 132 13.57 -13.51 -2.01
C ARG A 132 15.02 -13.05 -2.15
N TYR A 133 15.58 -13.27 -3.33
CA TYR A 133 16.90 -12.77 -3.68
C TYR A 133 16.94 -11.24 -3.51
N PRO A 134 17.95 -10.66 -2.82
CA PRO A 134 18.08 -9.22 -2.69
C PRO A 134 18.37 -8.59 -4.06
N MET A 135 17.45 -7.73 -4.55
CA MET A 135 17.55 -7.12 -5.88
C MET A 135 18.89 -6.42 -6.15
N HIS A 136 19.44 -5.68 -5.18
CA HIS A 136 20.75 -5.01 -5.35
C HIS A 136 21.92 -5.99 -5.53
N LEU A 137 21.83 -7.23 -5.05
CA LEU A 137 22.83 -8.26 -5.32
C LEU A 137 22.73 -8.78 -6.75
N ALA A 138 21.55 -8.73 -7.37
CA ALA A 138 21.38 -9.11 -8.77
C ALA A 138 22.04 -8.11 -9.75
N GLU A 139 22.30 -6.89 -9.32
CA GLU A 139 23.00 -5.88 -10.11
C GLU A 139 24.52 -5.96 -9.94
N THR A 140 25.00 -6.59 -8.86
CA THR A 140 26.43 -6.58 -8.47
C THR A 140 27.10 -7.93 -8.58
N LEU A 141 26.34 -9.03 -8.60
CA LEU A 141 26.84 -10.38 -8.76
C LEU A 141 26.36 -10.95 -10.10
N ASP A 142 27.31 -11.28 -10.96
CA ASP A 142 27.09 -11.95 -12.24
C ASP A 142 28.17 -13.03 -12.42
N PRO A 143 27.82 -14.33 -12.40
CA PRO A 143 26.47 -14.87 -12.24
C PRO A 143 25.96 -14.79 -10.80
N LEU A 144 24.64 -14.87 -10.64
CA LEU A 144 23.99 -14.95 -9.35
C LEU A 144 24.33 -16.28 -8.65
N PRO A 145 24.87 -16.26 -7.41
CA PRO A 145 25.16 -17.47 -6.68
C PRO A 145 23.86 -18.23 -6.36
N GLY A 146 23.82 -19.49 -6.79
CA GLY A 146 22.76 -20.45 -6.50
C GLY A 146 23.20 -21.47 -5.46
N GLY A 147 22.23 -22.10 -4.80
CA GLY A 147 22.49 -23.17 -3.85
C GLY A 147 21.47 -23.26 -2.73
N VAL A 148 21.76 -24.15 -1.79
CA VAL A 148 20.98 -24.33 -0.57
C VAL A 148 21.64 -23.53 0.54
N MET A 149 20.88 -22.63 1.13
CA MET A 149 21.25 -21.92 2.35
C MET A 149 20.49 -22.53 3.53
N GLN A 150 21.17 -22.77 4.64
CA GLN A 150 20.57 -23.23 5.88
C GLN A 150 20.79 -22.21 7.00
N LEU A 151 19.69 -21.87 7.66
CA LEU A 151 19.64 -20.99 8.81
C LEU A 151 19.13 -21.79 10.01
N ARG A 152 19.84 -21.71 11.13
CA ARG A 152 19.38 -22.25 12.41
C ARG A 152 18.80 -21.11 13.24
N GLY A 153 17.51 -21.17 13.52
CA GLY A 153 16.80 -20.26 14.43
C GLY A 153 16.58 -20.94 15.77
N VAL A 154 16.86 -20.24 16.86
CA VAL A 154 16.51 -20.67 18.23
C VAL A 154 15.29 -19.88 18.66
N PHE A 155 14.20 -20.58 18.96
CA PHE A 155 12.93 -19.97 19.37
C PHE A 155 12.62 -20.28 20.83
N SER A 156 12.01 -19.32 21.52
CA SER A 156 11.44 -19.52 22.84
C SER A 156 10.14 -20.32 22.79
N ALA A 157 9.60 -20.68 23.96
CA ALA A 157 8.33 -21.39 24.08
C ALA A 157 7.12 -20.66 23.48
N ASN A 158 7.17 -19.32 23.40
CA ASN A 158 6.15 -18.49 22.75
C ASN A 158 6.49 -18.15 21.29
N CYS A 159 7.41 -18.88 20.66
CA CYS A 159 7.85 -18.66 19.30
C CYS A 159 8.46 -17.26 19.02
N SER A 160 9.10 -16.65 20.03
CA SER A 160 9.95 -15.48 19.83
C SER A 160 11.34 -15.92 19.40
N LEU A 161 11.91 -15.27 18.39
CA LEU A 161 13.26 -15.58 17.93
C LEU A 161 14.31 -15.07 18.94
N GLN A 162 15.07 -15.98 19.53
CA GLN A 162 16.15 -15.66 20.46
C GLN A 162 17.48 -15.43 19.74
N SER A 163 17.79 -16.28 18.76
CA SER A 163 18.99 -16.15 17.94
C SER A 163 18.81 -16.80 16.57
N ALA A 164 19.62 -16.39 15.60
CA ALA A 164 19.65 -16.99 14.27
C ALA A 164 21.10 -16.99 13.76
N ILE A 165 21.55 -18.10 13.19
CA ILE A 165 22.87 -18.24 12.60
C ILE A 165 22.79 -18.95 11.25
N ILE A 166 23.77 -18.72 10.38
CA ILE A 166 23.91 -19.47 9.13
C ILE A 166 24.75 -20.71 9.41
N THR A 167 24.18 -21.88 9.13
CA THR A 167 24.88 -23.17 9.24
C THR A 167 25.47 -23.62 7.91
N GLN A 168 24.84 -23.22 6.81
CA GLN A 168 25.33 -23.43 5.46
C GLN A 168 25.00 -22.20 4.61
N GLY A 169 26.02 -21.55 4.07
CA GLY A 169 25.89 -20.35 3.23
C GLY A 169 25.96 -20.66 1.74
N VAL A 170 25.50 -19.72 0.92
CA VAL A 170 25.62 -19.75 -0.55
C VAL A 170 26.65 -18.72 -1.00
N HIS A 171 26.58 -17.51 -0.47
CA HIS A 171 27.52 -16.44 -0.77
C HIS A 171 27.53 -15.42 0.38
N PRO A 172 28.69 -14.98 0.90
CA PRO A 172 28.76 -14.20 2.14
C PRO A 172 27.85 -12.95 2.19
N ALA A 173 27.75 -12.21 1.08
CA ALA A 173 26.88 -11.04 1.00
C ALA A 173 25.39 -11.43 1.05
N LEU A 174 24.99 -12.47 0.31
CA LEU A 174 23.63 -12.98 0.29
C LEU A 174 23.23 -13.52 1.66
N ASP A 175 24.14 -14.27 2.29
CA ASP A 175 23.93 -14.90 3.59
C ASP A 175 23.66 -13.85 4.68
N SER A 176 24.51 -12.83 4.76
CA SER A 176 24.38 -11.73 5.74
C SER A 176 23.06 -10.97 5.57
N ILE A 177 22.70 -10.60 4.33
CA ILE A 177 21.46 -9.87 4.05
C ILE A 177 20.23 -10.73 4.36
N THR A 178 20.27 -12.02 4.01
CA THR A 178 19.17 -12.94 4.27
C THR A 178 18.96 -13.15 5.77
N LEU A 179 20.04 -13.33 6.53
CA LEU A 179 19.99 -13.42 8.00
C LEU A 179 19.38 -12.16 8.62
N GLN A 180 19.84 -10.97 8.22
CA GLN A 180 19.31 -9.71 8.73
C GLN A 180 17.82 -9.54 8.41
N ARG A 181 17.39 -9.91 7.20
CA ARG A 181 15.98 -9.87 6.80
C ARG A 181 15.13 -10.85 7.59
N PHE A 182 15.64 -12.05 7.87
CA PHE A 182 14.95 -13.03 8.69
C PHE A 182 14.79 -12.55 10.14
N VAL A 183 15.85 -12.03 10.75
CA VAL A 183 15.79 -11.46 12.11
C VAL A 183 14.80 -10.29 12.18
N ARG A 184 14.83 -9.39 11.19
CA ARG A 184 13.85 -8.29 11.10
C ARG A 184 12.42 -8.82 10.96
N TYR A 185 12.20 -9.79 10.09
CA TYR A 185 10.90 -10.43 9.90
C TYR A 185 10.35 -11.00 11.21
N ALA A 186 11.15 -11.80 11.93
CA ALA A 186 10.78 -12.41 13.19
C ALA A 186 10.39 -11.35 14.25
N ARG A 187 11.21 -10.30 14.41
CA ARG A 187 10.93 -9.20 15.35
C ARG A 187 9.65 -8.44 15.03
N LEU A 188 9.39 -8.20 13.73
CA LEU A 188 8.15 -7.56 13.32
C LEU A 188 6.94 -8.45 13.64
N ARG A 189 7.01 -9.75 13.32
CA ARG A 189 5.90 -10.66 13.61
C ARG A 189 5.60 -10.73 15.11
N GLU A 190 6.63 -10.83 15.95
CA GLU A 190 6.48 -10.74 17.40
C GLU A 190 5.83 -9.42 17.85
N LYS A 191 6.36 -8.28 17.38
CA LYS A 191 5.82 -6.94 17.70
C LYS A 191 4.34 -6.80 17.36
N TYR A 192 3.89 -7.40 16.26
CA TYR A 192 2.50 -7.35 15.81
C TYR A 192 1.67 -8.59 16.21
N GLY A 193 2.17 -9.41 17.15
CA GLY A 193 1.44 -10.56 17.68
C GLY A 193 1.13 -11.65 16.64
N GLN A 194 1.94 -11.76 15.59
CA GLN A 194 1.79 -12.76 14.54
C GLN A 194 2.75 -13.93 14.78
N SER A 195 2.25 -15.17 14.60
CA SER A 195 3.08 -16.37 14.71
C SER A 195 4.16 -16.42 13.61
N ILE A 196 5.34 -16.92 13.93
CA ILE A 196 6.40 -17.19 12.95
C ILE A 196 6.16 -18.61 12.39
N PRO A 197 5.83 -18.79 11.10
CA PRO A 197 5.49 -20.10 10.53
C PRO A 197 6.64 -21.11 10.62
N GLU A 198 7.88 -20.60 10.61
CA GLU A 198 9.08 -21.40 10.77
C GLU A 198 9.22 -21.95 12.20
N CYS A 199 8.56 -21.35 13.20
CA CYS A 199 8.55 -21.90 14.55
C CYS A 199 7.48 -22.99 14.66
N THR A 200 7.88 -24.25 14.50
CA THR A 200 6.99 -25.42 14.70
C THR A 200 6.92 -25.83 16.17
N GLU A 201 8.02 -25.68 16.90
CA GLU A 201 8.13 -25.97 18.33
C GLU A 201 9.22 -25.09 18.97
N ALA A 202 9.25 -25.04 20.30
CA ALA A 202 10.29 -24.34 21.04
C ALA A 202 11.66 -24.98 20.81
N GLY A 203 12.71 -24.17 20.71
CA GLY A 203 14.08 -24.65 20.57
C GLY A 203 14.64 -24.46 19.16
N ASP A 204 15.47 -25.41 18.74
CA ASP A 204 16.25 -25.33 17.50
C ASP A 204 15.43 -25.72 16.28
N THR A 205 15.28 -24.78 15.35
CA THR A 205 14.66 -25.01 14.05
C THR A 205 15.66 -24.78 12.93
N LEU A 206 15.76 -25.75 12.02
CA LEU A 206 16.50 -25.61 10.77
C LEU A 206 15.59 -25.10 9.65
N ILE A 207 15.94 -23.97 9.06
CA ILE A 207 15.23 -23.32 7.96
C ILE A 207 16.09 -23.47 6.71
N THR A 208 15.52 -24.07 5.67
CA THR A 208 16.20 -24.33 4.41
C THR A 208 15.66 -23.42 3.31
N LEU A 209 16.56 -22.69 2.66
CA LEU A 209 16.25 -21.75 1.58
C LEU A 209 16.94 -22.21 0.30
N GLN A 210 16.19 -22.31 -0.79
CA GLN A 210 16.73 -22.61 -2.11
C GLN A 210 16.86 -21.32 -2.91
N PHE A 211 18.09 -20.99 -3.30
CA PHE A 211 18.37 -19.93 -4.25
C PHE A 211 18.70 -20.55 -5.60
N VAL A 212 17.99 -20.12 -6.64
CA VAL A 212 18.29 -20.49 -8.02
C VAL A 212 19.27 -19.46 -8.56
N GLY A 213 20.48 -19.92 -8.89
CA GLY A 213 21.50 -19.10 -9.54
C GLY A 213 21.21 -18.92 -11.03
N GLY A 214 21.88 -17.95 -11.65
CA GLY A 214 21.71 -17.61 -13.06
C GLY A 214 22.88 -16.79 -13.58
#